data_AF-A0A7W1DB44-F1
#
_entry.id   AF-A0A7W1DB44-F1
#
_cell.length_a   1.000
_cell.length_b   1.000
_cell.length_c   1.000
_cell.angle_alpha   90.00
_cell.angle_beta   90.00
_cell.angle_gamma   90.00
#
_symmetry.space_group_name_H-M   'P 1'
#
loop_
_entity.id
_entity.type
_entity.pdbx_description
1 polymer ?
#
loop_
_entity_poly.entity_id
_entity_poly.type
_entity_poly.pdbx_seq_one_letter_code
_entity_poly.pdbx_strand_id
1 'polypeptide(L)'
;MSLMQYPNLIELEDFQFPVYASAGTEQRAQSIAVRCRNAHDFFGATFEFEPQMRVLVLTPEQWNEYAAFPVYGMPHYTDERTLAVAGQDNGFWQSMSPPVEVLPPPAAQAMQAAYGQPDGSINLSSFFDLLAVHEIGHLFHLQAEREFPRLWLRELFCNICLHAYVVAQEPEQMPALETFPQIVANSGVEELRYRSLDDFERLYIDVGAQNYGWYQCRFHVAAKHIYEAGGIEALQRLWKAFPQSDEKLSDEQLAARLREDVHAEVERVLTAWAA
;
A
#
# COMPACT_ATOMS: atom_id res chain seq x y z
N MET A 1 -2.35 -32.67 -14.42
CA MET A 1 -1.32 -32.68 -13.36
C MET A 1 -0.58 -31.37 -13.44
N SER A 2 -0.98 -30.38 -12.63
CA SER A 2 -0.24 -29.11 -12.54
C SER A 2 1.08 -29.39 -11.83
N LEU A 3 2.21 -29.00 -12.43
CA LEU A 3 3.51 -29.01 -11.76
C LEU A 3 3.39 -28.08 -10.53
N MET A 4 3.84 -28.53 -9.35
CA MET A 4 3.97 -27.63 -8.19
C MET A 4 4.88 -26.47 -8.60
N GLN A 5 4.31 -25.27 -8.68
CA GLN A 5 5.03 -24.06 -9.09
C GLN A 5 5.98 -23.56 -7.98
N TYR A 6 5.81 -24.04 -6.74
CA TYR A 6 6.57 -23.63 -5.57
C TYR A 6 6.95 -24.84 -4.68
N PRO A 7 7.87 -25.71 -5.15
CA PRO A 7 8.13 -27.01 -4.51
C PRO A 7 8.73 -26.91 -3.09
N ASN A 8 9.28 -25.76 -2.70
CA ASN A 8 9.89 -25.52 -1.40
C ASN A 8 8.99 -24.71 -0.45
N LEU A 9 7.75 -24.44 -0.84
CA LEU A 9 6.77 -23.73 -0.01
C LEU A 9 5.67 -24.68 0.46
N ILE A 10 5.10 -24.36 1.61
CA ILE A 10 3.95 -25.04 2.20
C ILE A 10 2.70 -24.36 1.68
N GLU A 11 1.83 -25.11 1.01
CA GLU A 11 0.51 -24.62 0.63
C GLU A 11 -0.40 -24.56 1.86
N LEU A 12 -1.06 -23.42 2.07
CA LEU A 12 -2.11 -23.28 3.08
C LEU A 12 -3.46 -23.55 2.42
N GLU A 13 -4.18 -24.51 2.97
CA GLU A 13 -5.53 -24.88 2.52
C GLU A 13 -6.59 -23.89 3.07
N ASP A 14 -7.85 -24.04 2.66
CA ASP A 14 -9.01 -23.24 3.10
C ASP A 14 -9.09 -21.77 2.61
N PHE A 15 -8.34 -21.40 1.57
CA PHE A 15 -8.45 -20.10 0.90
C PHE A 15 -9.00 -20.23 -0.53
N GLN A 16 -9.73 -19.20 -0.98
CA GLN A 16 -10.32 -19.16 -2.34
C GLN A 16 -9.29 -18.91 -3.45
N PHE A 17 -8.07 -18.58 -3.06
CA PHE A 17 -6.92 -18.39 -3.94
C PHE A 17 -5.71 -19.15 -3.37
N PRO A 18 -4.73 -19.54 -4.19
CA PRO A 18 -3.54 -20.23 -3.71
C PRO A 18 -2.73 -19.37 -2.73
N VAL A 19 -2.36 -19.96 -1.60
CA VAL A 19 -1.53 -19.34 -0.56
C VAL A 19 -0.36 -20.26 -0.26
N TYR A 20 0.85 -19.73 -0.33
CA TYR A 20 2.07 -20.48 -0.05
C TYR A 20 2.91 -19.76 1.00
N ALA A 21 3.47 -20.52 1.93
CA ALA A 21 4.31 -20.03 3.02
C ALA A 21 5.67 -20.71 3.00
N SER A 22 6.74 -19.97 3.30
CA SER A 22 7.99 -20.58 3.71
C SER A 22 7.80 -21.36 5.02
N ALA A 23 8.59 -22.42 5.22
CA ALA A 23 8.56 -23.17 6.47
C ALA A 23 8.85 -22.26 7.68
N GLY A 24 8.04 -22.36 8.73
CA GLY A 24 8.13 -21.55 9.94
C GLY A 24 7.45 -20.18 9.87
N THR A 25 6.79 -19.82 8.76
CA THR A 25 6.00 -18.59 8.62
C THR A 25 4.49 -18.83 8.57
N GLU A 26 4.04 -20.07 8.76
CA GLU A 26 2.67 -20.54 8.48
C GLU A 26 1.61 -19.76 9.27
N GLN A 27 1.85 -19.52 10.57
CA GLN A 27 0.91 -18.76 11.40
C GLN A 27 0.73 -17.32 10.89
N ARG A 28 1.84 -16.68 10.50
CA ARG A 28 1.81 -15.33 9.95
C ARG A 28 1.17 -15.32 8.57
N ALA A 29 1.48 -16.32 7.75
CA ALA A 29 0.89 -16.50 6.44
C ALA A 29 -0.63 -16.67 6.51
N GLN A 30 -1.14 -17.41 7.50
CA GLN A 30 -2.57 -17.51 7.78
C GLN A 30 -3.19 -16.14 8.05
N SER A 31 -2.58 -15.33 8.93
CA SER A 31 -3.09 -14.00 9.26
C SER A 31 -3.09 -13.05 8.05
N ILE A 32 -2.00 -13.04 7.27
CA ILE A 32 -1.89 -12.24 6.04
C ILE A 32 -2.95 -12.71 5.03
N ALA A 33 -3.09 -14.01 4.81
CA ALA A 33 -4.04 -14.56 3.85
C ALA A 33 -5.50 -14.26 4.22
N VAL A 34 -5.85 -14.28 5.51
CA VAL A 34 -7.18 -13.86 5.99
C VAL A 34 -7.45 -12.40 5.65
N ARG A 35 -6.48 -11.50 5.91
CA ARG A 35 -6.59 -10.09 5.53
C ARG A 35 -6.72 -9.93 4.01
N CYS A 36 -5.89 -10.63 3.25
CA CYS A 36 -5.93 -10.57 1.78
C CYS A 36 -7.29 -11.03 1.23
N ARG A 37 -7.89 -12.08 1.81
CA ARG A 37 -9.23 -12.54 1.44
C ARG A 37 -10.27 -11.46 1.73
N ASN A 38 -10.27 -10.92 2.95
CA ASN A 38 -11.25 -9.91 3.33
C ASN A 38 -11.13 -8.64 2.47
N ALA A 39 -9.90 -8.22 2.13
CA ALA A 39 -9.65 -7.10 1.23
C ALA A 39 -10.11 -7.40 -0.20
N HIS A 40 -9.80 -8.59 -0.72
CA HIS A 40 -10.25 -9.06 -2.03
C HIS A 40 -11.78 -9.06 -2.13
N ASP A 41 -12.49 -9.61 -1.14
CA ASP A 41 -13.95 -9.63 -1.10
C ASP A 41 -14.54 -8.20 -1.00
N PHE A 42 -13.96 -7.35 -0.14
CA PHE A 42 -14.40 -5.98 0.06
C PHE A 42 -14.26 -5.14 -1.22
N PHE A 43 -13.10 -5.21 -1.88
CA PHE A 43 -12.86 -4.51 -3.14
C PHE A 43 -13.66 -5.15 -4.29
N GLY A 44 -13.87 -6.46 -4.26
CA GLY A 44 -14.71 -7.17 -5.23
C GLY A 44 -16.13 -6.64 -5.25
N ALA A 45 -16.73 -6.48 -4.07
CA ALA A 45 -18.03 -5.83 -3.93
C ALA A 45 -18.00 -4.34 -4.29
N THR A 46 -16.91 -3.63 -3.95
CA THR A 46 -16.79 -2.18 -4.19
C THR A 46 -16.67 -1.82 -5.67
N PHE A 47 -15.95 -2.64 -6.43
CA PHE A 47 -15.59 -2.38 -7.82
C PHE A 47 -16.38 -3.23 -8.83
N GLU A 48 -17.18 -4.19 -8.34
CA GLU A 48 -17.94 -5.16 -9.14
C GLU A 48 -17.02 -5.94 -10.11
N PHE A 49 -15.83 -6.30 -9.62
CA PHE A 49 -14.79 -7.00 -10.38
C PHE A 49 -14.05 -7.98 -9.47
N GLU A 50 -13.64 -9.15 -9.97
CA GLU A 50 -12.98 -10.16 -9.14
C GLU A 50 -11.67 -10.61 -9.81
N PRO A 51 -10.51 -10.09 -9.37
CA PRO A 51 -9.24 -10.48 -9.94
C PRO A 51 -8.78 -11.85 -9.45
N GLN A 52 -7.92 -12.51 -10.24
CA GLN A 52 -7.19 -13.69 -9.80
C GLN A 52 -6.03 -13.30 -8.89
N MET A 53 -5.85 -14.02 -7.79
CA MET A 53 -4.79 -13.74 -6.82
C MET A 53 -4.03 -15.01 -6.43
N ARG A 54 -2.79 -14.82 -6.01
CA ARG A 54 -1.97 -15.77 -5.26
C ARG A 54 -1.17 -15.00 -4.22
N VAL A 55 -0.97 -15.58 -3.04
CA VAL A 55 -0.17 -14.97 -1.97
C VAL A 55 1.01 -15.87 -1.63
N LEU A 56 2.21 -15.28 -1.56
CA LEU A 56 3.44 -15.90 -1.09
C LEU A 56 3.90 -15.19 0.18
N VAL A 57 4.15 -15.93 1.26
CA VAL A 57 4.69 -15.39 2.51
C VAL A 57 6.05 -16.01 2.79
N LEU A 58 7.09 -15.24 2.49
CA LEU A 58 8.44 -15.76 2.26
C LEU A 58 9.40 -15.39 3.39
N THR A 59 10.35 -16.28 3.73
CA THR A 59 11.55 -15.91 4.50
C THR A 59 12.56 -15.18 3.61
N PRO A 60 13.65 -14.60 4.17
CA PRO A 60 14.70 -13.99 3.35
C PRO A 60 15.30 -14.93 2.30
N GLU A 61 15.41 -16.22 2.61
CA GLU A 61 16.00 -17.21 1.69
C GLU A 61 15.11 -17.42 0.46
N GLN A 62 13.81 -17.69 0.65
CA GLN A 62 12.89 -17.89 -0.47
C GLN A 62 12.48 -16.58 -1.16
N TRP A 63 12.64 -15.42 -0.50
CA TRP A 63 12.46 -14.13 -1.16
C TRP A 63 13.38 -13.99 -2.38
N ASN A 64 14.65 -14.35 -2.25
CA ASN A 64 15.60 -14.29 -3.36
C ASN A 64 15.26 -15.26 -4.51
N GLU A 65 14.45 -16.29 -4.25
CA GLU A 65 14.04 -17.28 -5.24
C GLU A 65 12.74 -16.89 -5.95
N TYR A 66 11.76 -16.35 -5.20
CA TYR A 66 10.38 -16.19 -5.69
C TYR A 66 9.90 -14.74 -5.78
N ALA A 67 10.56 -13.79 -5.13
CA ALA A 67 10.21 -12.38 -5.19
C ALA A 67 10.88 -11.70 -6.40
N ALA A 68 10.25 -10.66 -6.94
CA ALA A 68 10.78 -9.87 -8.06
C ALA A 68 11.57 -8.63 -7.59
N PHE A 69 11.35 -8.19 -6.35
CA PHE A 69 12.00 -7.01 -5.77
C PHE A 69 13.15 -7.42 -4.84
N PRO A 70 14.34 -6.79 -4.94
CA PRO A 70 15.51 -7.23 -4.18
C PRO A 70 15.48 -6.88 -2.68
N VAL A 71 14.62 -5.95 -2.26
CA VAL A 71 14.53 -5.53 -0.86
C VAL A 71 13.53 -6.42 -0.12
N TYR A 72 14.03 -7.29 0.76
CA TYR A 72 13.19 -8.10 1.65
C TYR A 72 12.37 -7.21 2.58
N GLY A 73 11.04 -7.36 2.53
CA GLY A 73 10.11 -6.61 3.37
C GLY A 73 9.12 -5.74 2.61
N MET A 74 9.38 -5.34 1.36
CA MET A 74 8.43 -4.54 0.59
C MET A 74 7.41 -5.42 -0.12
N PRO A 75 6.12 -5.44 0.26
CA PRO A 75 5.11 -6.20 -0.47
C PRO A 75 5.05 -5.73 -1.94
N HIS A 76 4.92 -6.67 -2.87
CA HIS A 76 4.83 -6.36 -4.29
C HIS A 76 4.28 -7.55 -5.08
N TYR A 77 3.81 -7.27 -6.29
CA TYR A 77 3.48 -8.29 -7.27
C TYR A 77 4.71 -8.77 -8.05
N THR A 78 4.84 -10.08 -8.19
CA THR A 78 5.92 -10.72 -8.97
C THR A 78 5.48 -11.03 -10.41
N ASP A 79 4.17 -11.17 -10.60
CA ASP A 79 3.45 -11.21 -11.88
C ASP A 79 2.07 -10.56 -11.67
N GLU A 80 1.20 -10.55 -12.69
CA GLU A 80 -0.13 -9.92 -12.62
C GLU A 80 -1.09 -10.55 -11.59
N ARG A 81 -0.70 -11.55 -10.80
CA ARG A 81 -1.55 -12.26 -9.84
C ARG A 81 -0.88 -12.60 -8.51
N THR A 82 0.45 -12.63 -8.44
CA THR A 82 1.19 -13.20 -7.31
C THR A 82 1.76 -12.10 -6.42
N LEU A 83 1.12 -11.91 -5.26
CA LEU A 83 1.59 -11.01 -4.21
C LEU A 83 2.64 -11.72 -3.35
N ALA A 84 3.82 -11.13 -3.22
CA ALA A 84 4.86 -11.55 -2.29
C ALA A 84 4.86 -10.65 -1.04
N VAL A 85 4.86 -11.25 0.15
CA VAL A 85 4.90 -10.58 1.45
C VAL A 85 5.98 -11.22 2.33
N ALA A 86 6.66 -10.42 3.15
CA ALA A 86 7.67 -10.93 4.07
C ALA A 86 7.05 -11.69 5.25
N GLY A 87 7.57 -12.88 5.51
CA GLY A 87 7.15 -13.76 6.60
C GLY A 87 7.83 -13.46 7.94
N GLN A 88 8.72 -12.48 8.00
CA GLN A 88 9.46 -12.12 9.21
C GLN A 88 9.74 -10.61 9.24
N ASP A 89 9.93 -10.08 10.44
CA ASP A 89 10.50 -8.74 10.63
C ASP A 89 11.88 -8.62 9.96
N ASN A 90 12.28 -7.42 9.57
CA ASN A 90 13.47 -7.20 8.77
C ASN A 90 14.07 -5.80 8.95
N GLY A 91 15.34 -5.69 8.55
CA GLY A 91 16.10 -4.45 8.65
C GLY A 91 15.54 -3.31 7.80
N PHE A 92 14.82 -3.61 6.71
CA PHE A 92 14.19 -2.56 5.90
C PHE A 92 13.09 -1.86 6.70
N TRP A 93 12.15 -2.61 7.29
CA TRP A 93 11.10 -2.03 8.13
C TRP A 93 11.66 -1.23 9.30
N GLN A 94 12.68 -1.77 9.98
CA GLN A 94 13.35 -1.10 11.08
C GLN A 94 14.02 0.21 10.63
N SER A 95 14.65 0.22 9.43
CA SER A 95 15.32 1.40 8.88
C SER A 95 14.36 2.54 8.52
N MET A 96 13.07 2.24 8.33
CA MET A 96 12.04 3.23 7.99
C MET A 96 11.55 3.98 9.23
N SER A 97 11.74 3.42 10.44
CA SER A 97 11.29 4.08 11.67
C SER A 97 12.20 5.27 12.00
N PRO A 98 11.67 6.50 12.15
CA PRO A 98 12.45 7.57 12.75
C PRO A 98 12.83 7.21 14.20
N PRO A 99 14.01 7.64 14.68
CA PRO A 99 14.40 7.41 16.07
C PRO A 99 13.43 8.14 17.02
N VAL A 100 12.85 7.42 17.97
CA VAL A 100 11.81 7.97 18.86
C VAL A 100 12.35 9.12 19.72
N GLU A 101 13.64 9.08 20.05
CA GLU A 101 14.31 10.06 20.90
C GLU A 101 14.46 11.44 20.24
N VAL A 102 14.38 11.51 18.91
CA VAL A 102 14.48 12.78 18.16
C VAL A 102 13.11 13.32 17.75
N LEU A 103 12.04 12.55 17.96
CA LEU A 103 10.69 12.98 17.65
C LEU A 103 10.16 14.00 18.67
N PRO A 104 9.31 14.95 18.26
CA PRO A 104 8.56 15.78 19.21
C PRO A 104 7.77 14.90 20.21
N PRO A 105 7.60 15.32 21.48
CA PRO A 105 7.00 14.46 22.50
C PRO A 105 5.63 13.85 22.14
N PRO A 106 4.70 14.57 21.49
CA PRO A 106 3.44 13.96 21.05
C PRO A 106 3.63 12.86 19.99
N ALA A 107 4.56 13.04 19.05
CA ALA A 107 4.85 12.06 18.00
C ALA A 107 5.55 10.82 18.58
N ALA A 108 6.49 11.01 19.51
CA ALA A 108 7.16 9.92 20.23
C ALA A 108 6.15 9.06 21.00
N GLN A 109 5.20 9.70 21.71
CA GLN A 109 4.14 8.99 22.44
C GLN A 109 3.21 8.22 21.51
N ALA A 110 2.81 8.81 20.39
CA ALA A 110 1.99 8.13 19.39
C ALA A 110 2.71 6.91 18.79
N MET A 111 3.99 7.07 18.43
CA MET A 111 4.81 5.98 17.90
C MET A 111 4.92 4.81 18.89
N GLN A 112 5.21 5.10 20.17
CA GLN A 112 5.28 4.07 21.20
C GLN A 112 3.92 3.38 21.43
N ALA A 113 2.82 4.14 21.38
CA ALA A 113 1.48 3.58 21.57
C ALA A 113 1.07 2.66 20.40
N ALA A 114 1.44 3.00 19.17
CA ALA A 114 1.06 2.23 17.98
C ALA A 114 1.98 1.03 17.70
N TYR A 115 3.27 1.14 18.00
CA TYR A 115 4.29 0.16 17.55
C TYR A 115 5.27 -0.31 18.62
N GLY A 116 5.15 0.23 19.84
CA GLY A 116 6.06 -0.05 20.94
C GLY A 116 6.04 -1.51 21.38
N GLN A 117 7.24 -2.06 21.57
CA GLN A 117 7.44 -3.40 22.11
C GLN A 117 7.73 -3.35 23.62
N PRO A 118 7.57 -4.47 24.35
CA PRO A 118 7.84 -4.53 25.80
C PRO A 118 9.27 -4.17 26.20
N ASP A 119 10.24 -4.32 25.29
CA ASP A 119 11.63 -3.95 25.49
C ASP A 119 11.95 -2.48 25.16
N GLY A 120 10.95 -1.71 24.77
CA GLY A 120 11.07 -0.30 24.39
C GLY A 120 11.42 -0.06 22.91
N SER A 121 11.64 -1.11 22.12
CA SER A 121 11.87 -0.96 20.68
C SER A 121 10.59 -0.62 19.91
N ILE A 122 10.74 -0.12 18.68
CA ILE A 122 9.63 0.12 17.74
C ILE A 122 9.62 -0.99 16.68
N ASN A 123 8.44 -1.56 16.43
CA ASN A 123 8.23 -2.56 15.39
C ASN A 123 7.12 -2.12 14.43
N LEU A 124 7.49 -1.79 13.19
CA LEU A 124 6.57 -1.32 12.16
C LEU A 124 5.85 -2.44 11.39
N SER A 125 6.04 -3.73 11.75
CA SER A 125 5.43 -4.85 11.03
C SER A 125 3.91 -4.73 10.89
N SER A 126 3.20 -4.20 11.89
CA SER A 126 1.76 -3.98 11.80
C SER A 126 1.37 -3.00 10.68
N PHE A 127 2.17 -1.96 10.43
CA PHE A 127 1.97 -1.06 9.29
C PHE A 127 2.29 -1.77 7.96
N PHE A 128 3.44 -2.45 7.87
CA PHE A 128 3.84 -3.14 6.64
C PHE A 128 2.90 -4.30 6.27
N ASP A 129 2.27 -4.95 7.25
CA ASP A 129 1.27 -5.99 7.02
C ASP A 129 -0.01 -5.45 6.41
N LEU A 130 -0.32 -4.16 6.62
CA LEU A 130 -1.44 -3.49 5.97
C LEU A 130 -1.13 -3.17 4.50
N LEU A 131 0.14 -3.00 4.12
CA LEU A 131 0.49 -2.74 2.72
C LEU A 131 0.14 -3.90 1.78
N ALA A 132 -0.07 -5.12 2.29
CA ALA A 132 -0.67 -6.18 1.49
C ALA A 132 -2.05 -5.79 0.90
N VAL A 133 -2.84 -4.99 1.62
CA VAL A 133 -4.13 -4.45 1.14
C VAL A 133 -3.93 -3.37 0.08
N HIS A 134 -2.90 -2.52 0.23
CA HIS A 134 -2.50 -1.55 -0.80
C HIS A 134 -2.17 -2.28 -2.10
N GLU A 135 -1.36 -3.33 -2.02
CA GLU A 135 -1.03 -4.16 -3.17
C GLU A 135 -2.28 -4.79 -3.79
N ILE A 136 -3.22 -5.31 -3.00
CA ILE A 136 -4.48 -5.82 -3.57
C ILE A 136 -5.23 -4.73 -4.35
N GLY A 137 -5.17 -3.46 -3.92
CA GLY A 137 -5.65 -2.34 -4.74
C GLY A 137 -5.01 -2.30 -6.13
N HIS A 138 -3.71 -2.57 -6.24
CA HIS A 138 -3.03 -2.68 -7.54
C HIS A 138 -3.59 -3.80 -8.41
N LEU A 139 -3.86 -4.96 -7.82
CA LEU A 139 -4.37 -6.13 -8.52
C LEU A 139 -5.63 -5.83 -9.35
N PHE A 140 -6.53 -5.00 -8.80
CA PHE A 140 -7.78 -4.66 -9.45
C PHE A 140 -7.57 -3.86 -10.73
N HIS A 141 -6.73 -2.82 -10.73
CA HIS A 141 -6.50 -2.04 -11.96
C HIS A 141 -5.55 -2.75 -12.93
N LEU A 142 -4.69 -3.66 -12.46
CA LEU A 142 -3.84 -4.47 -13.34
C LEU A 142 -4.63 -5.49 -14.17
N GLN A 143 -5.73 -6.02 -13.65
CA GLN A 143 -6.52 -7.05 -14.33
C GLN A 143 -7.85 -6.55 -14.90
N ALA A 144 -8.31 -5.36 -14.50
CA ALA A 144 -9.48 -4.72 -15.09
C ALA A 144 -9.08 -3.84 -16.28
N GLU A 145 -10.06 -3.48 -17.11
CA GLU A 145 -9.90 -2.49 -18.18
C GLU A 145 -9.88 -1.06 -17.59
N ARG A 146 -8.92 -0.78 -16.71
CA ARG A 146 -8.73 0.49 -16.01
C ARG A 146 -7.29 0.95 -16.15
N GLU A 147 -7.10 2.24 -16.38
CA GLU A 147 -5.76 2.82 -16.52
C GLU A 147 -5.72 4.22 -15.92
N PHE A 148 -4.98 4.38 -14.83
CA PHE A 148 -4.77 5.70 -14.23
C PHE A 148 -3.74 6.49 -15.06
N PRO A 149 -4.05 7.76 -15.42
CA PRO A 149 -3.22 8.54 -16.35
C PRO A 149 -1.89 9.04 -15.75
N ARG A 150 -1.62 8.74 -14.47
CA ARG A 150 -0.42 9.13 -13.72
C ARG A 150 -0.04 8.03 -12.74
N LEU A 151 1.25 7.79 -12.57
CA LEU A 151 1.77 6.83 -11.60
C LEU A 151 1.44 7.23 -10.17
N TRP A 152 1.55 8.53 -9.83
CA TRP A 152 1.18 8.98 -8.48
C TRP A 152 -0.31 8.77 -8.18
N LEU A 153 -1.18 8.91 -9.19
CA LEU A 153 -2.63 8.72 -9.00
C LEU A 153 -2.97 7.25 -8.80
N ARG A 154 -2.23 6.35 -9.45
CA ARG A 154 -2.31 4.91 -9.23
C ARG A 154 -1.93 4.53 -7.79
N GLU A 155 -0.84 5.09 -7.27
CA GLU A 155 -0.45 4.86 -5.88
C GLU A 155 -1.47 5.47 -4.91
N LEU A 156 -1.96 6.68 -5.18
CA LEU A 156 -2.99 7.31 -4.38
C LEU A 156 -4.27 6.46 -4.32
N PHE A 157 -4.71 5.90 -5.46
CA PHE A 157 -5.85 4.98 -5.51
C PHE A 157 -5.66 3.79 -4.55
N CYS A 158 -4.48 3.17 -4.55
CA CYS A 158 -4.17 2.02 -3.69
C CYS A 158 -4.10 2.41 -2.21
N ASN A 159 -3.60 3.62 -1.91
CA ASN A 159 -3.64 4.19 -0.56
C ASN A 159 -5.09 4.45 -0.08
N ILE A 160 -5.98 4.94 -0.96
CA ILE A 160 -7.40 5.11 -0.65
C ILE A 160 -8.08 3.75 -0.44
N CYS A 161 -7.75 2.74 -1.25
CA CYS A 161 -8.24 1.37 -1.06
C CYS A 161 -7.88 0.86 0.35
N LEU A 162 -6.60 0.96 0.73
CA LEU A 162 -6.15 0.54 2.05
C LEU A 162 -6.84 1.32 3.17
N HIS A 163 -6.93 2.65 3.09
CA HIS A 163 -7.61 3.44 4.11
C HIS A 163 -9.10 3.06 4.23
N ALA A 164 -9.81 2.93 3.10
CA ALA A 164 -11.21 2.53 3.08
C ALA A 164 -11.45 1.14 3.67
N TYR A 165 -10.57 0.18 3.37
CA TYR A 165 -10.63 -1.16 3.95
C TYR A 165 -10.42 -1.13 5.47
N VAL A 166 -9.40 -0.43 5.97
CA VAL A 166 -9.14 -0.35 7.41
C VAL A 166 -10.32 0.29 8.15
N VAL A 167 -10.89 1.38 7.63
CA VAL A 167 -12.08 1.99 8.24
C VAL A 167 -13.24 0.98 8.33
N ALA A 168 -13.48 0.22 7.27
CA ALA A 168 -14.66 -0.63 7.14
C ALA A 168 -14.53 -2.01 7.81
N GLN A 169 -13.34 -2.62 7.77
CA GLN A 169 -13.12 -4.03 8.10
C GLN A 169 -12.20 -4.25 9.30
N GLU A 170 -11.23 -3.35 9.53
CA GLU A 170 -10.22 -3.49 10.59
C GLU A 170 -9.97 -2.15 11.32
N PRO A 171 -11.01 -1.45 11.84
CA PRO A 171 -10.86 -0.09 12.38
C PRO A 171 -9.90 -0.02 13.57
N GLU A 172 -9.68 -1.12 14.29
CA GLU A 172 -8.68 -1.24 15.34
C GLU A 172 -7.23 -1.10 14.84
N GLN A 173 -6.98 -1.29 13.55
CA GLN A 173 -5.68 -1.11 12.92
C GLN A 173 -5.39 0.36 12.55
N MET A 174 -6.34 1.28 12.76
CA MET A 174 -6.16 2.69 12.43
C MET A 174 -4.90 3.32 13.04
N PRO A 175 -4.55 3.06 14.33
CA PRO A 175 -3.30 3.57 14.88
C PRO A 175 -2.06 3.06 14.13
N ALA A 176 -2.07 1.80 13.69
CA ALA A 176 -0.98 1.21 12.91
C ALA A 176 -0.95 1.73 11.47
N LEU A 177 -2.10 2.13 10.89
CA LEU A 177 -2.16 2.71 9.56
C LEU A 177 -1.69 4.16 9.54
N GLU A 178 -2.12 4.99 10.50
CA GLU A 178 -1.98 6.45 10.39
C GLU A 178 -0.73 7.01 11.07
N THR A 179 -0.27 6.39 12.17
CA THR A 179 0.74 7.01 13.03
C THR A 179 2.06 7.21 12.31
N PHE A 180 2.61 6.15 11.71
CA PHE A 180 3.87 6.23 10.97
C PHE A 180 3.78 7.20 9.77
N PRO A 181 2.79 7.07 8.87
CA PRO A 181 2.63 8.02 7.76
C PRO A 181 2.49 9.47 8.19
N GLN A 182 1.72 9.75 9.24
CA GLN A 182 1.50 11.11 9.71
C GLN A 182 2.78 11.74 10.25
N ILE A 183 3.60 10.97 10.96
CA ILE A 183 4.89 11.43 11.48
C ILE A 183 5.85 11.72 10.32
N VAL A 184 6.00 10.79 9.38
CA VAL A 184 6.91 10.97 8.23
C VAL A 184 6.45 12.12 7.32
N ALA A 185 5.16 12.23 7.02
CA ALA A 185 4.63 13.29 6.16
C ALA A 185 4.79 14.69 6.77
N ASN A 186 4.80 14.81 8.10
CA ASN A 186 5.01 16.07 8.83
C ASN A 186 6.49 16.31 9.22
N SER A 187 7.39 15.40 8.87
CA SER A 187 8.81 15.54 9.18
C SER A 187 9.49 16.49 8.18
N GLY A 188 10.66 16.99 8.56
CA GLY A 188 11.46 17.87 7.70
C GLY A 188 11.80 17.21 6.36
N VAL A 189 11.68 17.98 5.28
CA VAL A 189 11.94 17.51 3.90
C VAL A 189 13.35 17.85 3.43
N GLU A 190 14.17 18.50 4.26
CA GLU A 190 15.45 19.12 3.89
C GLU A 190 16.41 18.17 3.19
N GLU A 191 16.44 16.90 3.62
CA GLU A 191 17.30 15.85 3.07
C GLU A 191 16.74 15.18 1.82
N LEU A 192 15.46 15.39 1.51
CA LEU A 192 14.79 14.77 0.36
C LEU A 192 15.18 15.48 -0.93
N ARG A 193 15.66 14.73 -1.92
CA ARG A 193 16.07 15.30 -3.21
C ARG A 193 14.89 15.61 -4.14
N TYR A 194 13.87 14.78 -4.13
CA TYR A 194 12.74 14.82 -5.05
C TYR A 194 11.42 15.03 -4.30
N ARG A 195 10.68 16.09 -4.60
CA ARG A 195 9.53 16.50 -3.77
C ARG A 195 8.25 16.85 -4.54
N SER A 196 8.29 16.88 -5.88
CA SER A 196 7.12 17.16 -6.71
C SER A 196 6.47 15.89 -7.27
N LEU A 197 5.17 15.94 -7.56
CA LEU A 197 4.51 14.86 -8.29
C LEU A 197 5.16 14.59 -9.65
N ASP A 198 5.73 15.60 -10.32
CA ASP A 198 6.49 15.43 -11.55
C ASP A 198 7.75 14.59 -11.37
N ASP A 199 8.47 14.78 -10.26
CA ASP A 199 9.62 13.93 -9.95
C ASP A 199 9.19 12.49 -9.69
N PHE A 200 8.10 12.30 -8.95
CA PHE A 200 7.53 10.97 -8.74
C PHE A 200 7.07 10.33 -10.04
N GLU A 201 6.41 11.07 -10.93
CA GLU A 201 5.96 10.57 -12.21
C GLU A 201 7.12 10.15 -13.11
N ARG A 202 8.19 10.96 -13.13
CA ARG A 202 9.35 10.71 -13.98
C ARG A 202 10.25 9.58 -13.49
N LEU A 203 10.39 9.44 -12.17
CA LEU A 203 11.36 8.51 -11.56
C LEU A 203 10.68 7.29 -10.95
N TYR A 204 9.46 7.43 -10.44
CA TYR A 204 8.70 6.39 -9.77
C TYR A 204 9.56 5.65 -8.72
N ILE A 205 9.84 4.36 -8.88
CA ILE A 205 10.71 3.60 -7.97
C ILE A 205 12.15 4.13 -7.92
N ASP A 206 12.61 4.83 -8.97
CA ASP A 206 13.96 5.39 -9.06
C ASP A 206 14.13 6.70 -8.28
N VAL A 207 13.10 7.21 -7.57
CA VAL A 207 13.29 8.34 -6.63
C VAL A 207 14.19 7.96 -5.45
N GLY A 208 14.37 6.65 -5.19
CA GLY A 208 15.10 6.12 -4.05
C GLY A 208 14.19 5.88 -2.84
N ALA A 209 14.56 4.91 -1.99
CA ALA A 209 13.70 4.38 -0.93
C ALA A 209 13.19 5.45 0.05
N GLN A 210 14.03 6.42 0.45
CA GLN A 210 13.65 7.48 1.37
C GLN A 210 12.60 8.42 0.76
N ASN A 211 12.82 8.88 -0.48
CA ASN A 211 11.84 9.70 -1.20
C ASN A 211 10.55 8.91 -1.46
N TYR A 212 10.66 7.66 -1.90
CA TYR A 212 9.49 6.82 -2.17
C TYR A 212 8.64 6.61 -0.91
N GLY A 213 9.27 6.29 0.22
CA GLY A 213 8.59 6.16 1.51
C GLY A 213 7.90 7.45 1.95
N TRP A 214 8.53 8.61 1.74
CA TRP A 214 7.90 9.90 2.01
C TRP A 214 6.68 10.17 1.12
N TYR A 215 6.76 9.88 -0.19
CA TYR A 215 5.60 9.99 -1.09
C TYR A 215 4.46 9.09 -0.63
N GLN A 216 4.74 7.82 -0.32
CA GLN A 216 3.72 6.88 0.16
C GLN A 216 3.07 7.35 1.48
N CYS A 217 3.87 7.86 2.43
CA CYS A 217 3.33 8.42 3.67
C CYS A 217 2.42 9.64 3.40
N ARG A 218 2.77 10.50 2.44
CA ARG A 218 1.93 11.62 2.04
C ARG A 218 0.68 11.19 1.29
N PHE A 219 0.75 10.17 0.44
CA PHE A 219 -0.42 9.58 -0.21
C PHE A 219 -1.36 8.93 0.81
N HIS A 220 -0.85 8.31 1.86
CA HIS A 220 -1.65 7.84 2.99
C HIS A 220 -2.41 8.98 3.69
N VAL A 221 -1.73 10.08 4.00
CA VAL A 221 -2.38 11.26 4.61
C VAL A 221 -3.44 11.84 3.67
N ALA A 222 -3.17 11.92 2.37
CA ALA A 222 -4.14 12.35 1.38
C ALA A 222 -5.35 11.39 1.29
N ALA A 223 -5.10 10.08 1.29
CA ALA A 223 -6.13 9.05 1.26
C ALA A 223 -7.10 9.16 2.44
N LYS A 224 -6.59 9.45 3.65
CA LYS A 224 -7.41 9.76 4.81
C LYS A 224 -8.34 10.94 4.53
N HIS A 225 -7.81 12.09 4.12
CA HIS A 225 -8.63 13.28 3.88
C HIS A 225 -9.68 13.06 2.78
N ILE A 226 -9.32 12.33 1.72
CA ILE A 226 -10.23 11.97 0.63
C ILE A 226 -11.37 11.11 1.16
N TYR A 227 -11.07 10.09 1.98
CA TYR A 227 -12.08 9.22 2.56
C TYR A 227 -12.96 9.93 3.59
N GLU A 228 -12.38 10.75 4.47
CA GLU A 228 -13.13 11.54 5.46
C GLU A 228 -14.12 12.51 4.79
N ALA A 229 -13.75 13.08 3.64
CA ALA A 229 -14.59 14.04 2.93
C ALA A 229 -15.61 13.37 1.98
N GLY A 230 -15.21 12.31 1.30
CA GLY A 230 -15.97 11.71 0.20
C GLY A 230 -16.41 10.26 0.40
N GLY A 231 -16.03 9.64 1.51
CA GLY A 231 -16.38 8.26 1.87
C GLY A 231 -15.90 7.22 0.84
N ILE A 232 -16.58 6.07 0.85
CA ILE A 232 -16.37 5.01 -0.13
C ILE A 232 -16.76 5.45 -1.54
N GLU A 233 -17.69 6.39 -1.67
CA GLU A 233 -18.16 6.92 -2.94
C GLU A 233 -17.04 7.63 -3.71
N ALA A 234 -16.13 8.34 -3.04
CA ALA A 234 -14.96 8.94 -3.70
C ALA A 234 -14.06 7.87 -4.34
N LEU A 235 -13.83 6.75 -3.65
CA LEU A 235 -13.07 5.62 -4.19
C LEU A 235 -13.77 4.99 -5.40
N GLN A 236 -15.08 4.74 -5.29
CA GLN A 236 -15.87 4.16 -6.39
C GLN A 236 -15.91 5.08 -7.62
N ARG A 237 -16.00 6.39 -7.41
CA ARG A 237 -15.95 7.36 -8.51
C ARG A 237 -14.56 7.44 -9.14
N LEU A 238 -13.49 7.40 -8.35
CA LEU A 238 -12.12 7.37 -8.84
C LEU A 238 -11.90 6.16 -9.75
N TRP A 239 -12.35 4.98 -9.31
CA TRP A 239 -12.33 3.76 -10.11
C TRP A 239 -13.07 3.90 -11.46
N LYS A 240 -14.24 4.53 -11.44
CA LYS A 240 -15.09 4.69 -12.64
C LYS A 240 -14.57 5.75 -13.62
N ALA A 241 -13.87 6.79 -13.13
CA ALA A 241 -13.43 7.94 -13.91
C ALA A 241 -12.34 7.63 -14.95
N PHE A 242 -11.64 6.50 -14.80
CA PHE A 242 -10.50 6.14 -15.65
C PHE A 242 -10.64 4.73 -16.25
N PRO A 243 -11.60 4.53 -17.18
CA PRO A 243 -11.56 3.34 -18.03
C PRO A 243 -10.28 3.32 -18.87
N GLN A 244 -9.83 2.14 -19.27
CA GLN A 244 -8.70 2.00 -20.19
C GLN A 244 -8.93 2.84 -21.45
N SER A 245 -7.96 3.67 -21.80
CA SER A 245 -8.11 4.71 -22.82
C SER A 245 -6.75 5.22 -23.29
N ASP A 246 -6.62 5.51 -24.58
CA ASP A 246 -5.42 6.16 -25.16
C ASP A 246 -5.39 7.69 -24.89
N GLU A 247 -6.37 8.22 -24.15
CA GLU A 247 -6.50 9.64 -23.86
C GLU A 247 -5.33 10.16 -23.01
N LYS A 248 -4.63 11.18 -23.51
CA LYS A 248 -3.60 11.90 -22.77
C LYS A 248 -4.17 13.19 -22.19
N LEU A 249 -4.40 13.19 -20.89
CA LEU A 249 -4.87 14.37 -20.15
C LEU A 249 -3.70 15.30 -19.79
N SER A 250 -3.84 16.60 -20.08
CA SER A 250 -3.03 17.64 -19.43
C SER A 250 -3.36 17.71 -17.94
N ASP A 251 -2.53 18.40 -17.15
CA ASP A 251 -2.79 18.53 -15.72
C ASP A 251 -4.05 19.35 -15.42
N GLU A 252 -4.38 20.35 -16.26
CA GLU A 252 -5.64 21.09 -16.14
C GLU A 252 -6.85 20.21 -16.43
N GLN A 253 -6.76 19.35 -17.46
CA GLN A 253 -7.83 18.42 -17.80
C GLN A 253 -7.98 17.34 -16.73
N LEU A 254 -6.86 16.83 -16.20
CA LEU A 254 -6.87 15.86 -15.11
C LEU A 254 -7.46 16.47 -13.83
N ALA A 255 -7.04 17.67 -13.45
CA ALA A 255 -7.60 18.38 -12.29
C ALA A 255 -9.12 18.58 -12.44
N ALA A 256 -9.58 19.05 -13.60
CA ALA A 256 -11.01 19.21 -13.87
C ALA A 256 -11.77 17.89 -13.71
N ARG A 257 -11.27 16.79 -14.31
CA ARG A 257 -11.88 15.46 -14.20
C ARG A 257 -11.90 14.95 -12.77
N LEU A 258 -10.79 15.06 -12.03
CA LEU A 258 -10.73 14.65 -10.62
C LEU A 258 -11.73 15.43 -9.76
N ARG A 259 -11.90 16.73 -9.99
CA ARG A 259 -12.86 17.54 -9.23
C ARG A 259 -14.31 17.22 -9.58
N GLU A 260 -14.62 17.09 -10.87
CA GLU A 260 -15.99 17.00 -11.39
C GLU A 260 -16.55 15.58 -11.32
N ASP A 261 -15.74 14.59 -11.69
CA ASP A 261 -16.18 13.19 -11.78
C ASP A 261 -15.86 12.37 -10.53
N VAL A 262 -14.86 12.81 -9.74
CA VAL A 262 -14.40 12.09 -8.54
C VAL A 262 -14.76 12.84 -7.25
N HIS A 263 -13.88 13.73 -6.79
CA HIS A 263 -14.03 14.51 -5.58
C HIS A 263 -12.97 15.63 -5.51
N ALA A 264 -13.32 16.80 -4.97
CA ALA A 264 -12.41 17.94 -4.86
C ALA A 264 -11.13 17.64 -4.06
N GLU A 265 -11.21 16.81 -3.01
CA GLU A 265 -10.02 16.39 -2.25
C GLU A 265 -9.02 15.55 -3.07
N VAL A 266 -9.48 14.85 -4.11
CA VAL A 266 -8.56 14.12 -5.01
C VAL A 266 -7.85 15.11 -5.94
N GLU A 267 -8.58 16.08 -6.50
CA GLU A 267 -7.99 17.17 -7.29
C GLU A 267 -6.98 17.98 -6.48
N ARG A 268 -7.28 18.24 -5.20
CA ARG A 268 -6.38 18.96 -4.28
C ARG A 268 -5.01 18.30 -4.15
N VAL A 269 -4.90 16.97 -4.28
CA VAL A 269 -3.60 16.30 -4.29
C VAL A 269 -2.73 16.80 -5.45
N LEU A 270 -3.31 17.00 -6.63
CA LEU A 270 -2.59 17.54 -7.79
C LEU A 270 -2.31 19.05 -7.64
N THR A 271 -3.29 19.83 -7.21
CA THR A 271 -3.20 21.31 -7.26
C THR A 271 -2.58 21.96 -6.03
N ALA A 272 -2.51 21.24 -4.91
CA ALA A 272 -1.94 21.74 -3.65
C ALA A 272 -0.74 20.92 -3.16
N TRP A 273 -0.11 20.12 -4.03
CA TRP A 273 1.11 19.39 -3.67
C TRP A 273 2.28 20.36 -3.42
N ALA A 274 2.45 20.75 -2.15
CA ALA A 274 3.64 21.47 -1.70
C ALA A 274 4.79 20.50 -1.44
N ALA A 275 6.02 20.92 -1.75
CA ALA A 275 7.25 20.22 -1.42
C ALA A 275 7.61 20.34 0.07
#